data_AF-A0A5S5AS07-F1
#
_entry.id   AF-A0A5S5AS07-F1
#
_cell.length_a   1.000
_cell.length_b   1.000
_cell.length_c   1.000
_cell.angle_alpha   90.00
_cell.angle_beta   90.00
_cell.angle_gamma   90.00
#
_symmetry.space_group_name_H-M   'P 1'
#
loop_
_entity.id
_entity.type
_entity.pdbx_description
1 polymer ?
#
loop_
_entity_poly.entity_id
_entity_poly.type
_entity_poly.pdbx_seq_one_letter_code
_entity_poly.pdbx_strand_id
1 'polypeptide(L)'
;MDLEDVKDFKELGEYLKRMRLSKNISLEQIQKDTKIRIKYLSAIESGSFELIPGGEVYIKGFLKNYAEAVGLDSKAILERYKEIVVPTPTEDEFSGQILEDESPRQHLFEEKKPEFIFRPRLKNFSFILAAILILAVLIGVVSSFIISTQTPVEPASPTPTNSDTTVETEPVQAPPEENKENTSVIHLVEDDGRKIVYTVEADIINVRFEVERDRCWIRVKKDGILEFEGHLGSGESKVWEAKDSLTIRVGNPPVVRVNLNGKEVNLTAKNPTKAKDLVIMRKQ
;
A
#
# COMPACT_ATOMS: atom_id res chain seq x y z
N MET A 1 2.02 -34.28 -10.11
CA MET A 1 1.51 -32.96 -10.48
C MET A 1 2.70 -32.07 -10.46
N ASP A 2 3.35 -32.11 -11.59
CA ASP A 2 4.49 -31.28 -11.90
C ASP A 2 3.97 -29.93 -12.39
N LEU A 3 4.84 -28.92 -12.46
CA LEU A 3 4.43 -27.58 -12.85
C LEU A 3 3.82 -27.53 -14.27
N GLU A 4 4.28 -28.43 -15.15
CA GLU A 4 3.81 -28.56 -16.53
C GLU A 4 2.35 -29.04 -16.63
N ASP A 5 1.86 -29.74 -15.62
CA ASP A 5 0.48 -30.27 -15.58
C ASP A 5 -0.56 -29.20 -15.21
N VAL A 6 -0.14 -28.04 -14.70
CA VAL A 6 -0.99 -27.04 -14.04
C VAL A 6 -1.80 -26.23 -15.04
N LYS A 7 -3.12 -26.40 -15.15
CA LYS A 7 -3.91 -25.79 -16.24
C LYS A 7 -4.58 -24.47 -15.90
N ASP A 8 -4.81 -24.21 -14.62
CA ASP A 8 -5.54 -23.04 -14.17
C ASP A 8 -4.96 -22.44 -12.88
N PHE A 9 -5.56 -21.33 -12.43
CA PHE A 9 -5.12 -20.62 -11.23
C PHE A 9 -5.26 -21.45 -9.95
N LYS A 10 -6.27 -22.32 -9.87
CA LYS A 10 -6.53 -23.15 -8.70
C LYS A 10 -5.46 -24.24 -8.60
N GLU A 11 -5.15 -24.90 -9.70
CA GLU A 11 -4.07 -25.90 -9.76
C GLU A 11 -2.70 -25.27 -9.47
N LEU A 12 -2.46 -24.03 -9.94
CA LEU A 12 -1.22 -23.31 -9.63
C LEU A 12 -1.09 -23.02 -8.14
N GLY A 13 -2.16 -22.57 -7.50
CA GLY A 13 -2.21 -22.35 -6.06
C GLY A 13 -1.98 -23.64 -5.27
N GLU A 14 -2.62 -24.73 -5.67
CA GLU A 14 -2.45 -26.05 -5.05
C GLU A 14 -1.03 -26.60 -5.20
N TYR A 15 -0.41 -26.39 -6.37
CA TYR A 15 0.99 -26.73 -6.61
C TYR A 15 1.92 -25.98 -5.65
N LEU A 16 1.78 -24.65 -5.56
CA LEU A 16 2.58 -23.81 -4.67
C LEU A 16 2.42 -24.19 -3.20
N LYS A 17 1.19 -24.42 -2.76
CA LYS A 17 0.88 -24.89 -1.41
C LYS A 17 1.56 -26.21 -1.11
N ARG A 18 1.52 -27.16 -2.04
CA ARG A 18 2.15 -28.48 -1.89
C ARG A 18 3.67 -28.36 -1.73
N MET A 19 4.31 -27.55 -2.58
CA MET A 19 5.75 -27.31 -2.51
C MET A 19 6.17 -26.61 -1.21
N ARG A 20 5.33 -25.71 -0.69
CA ARG A 20 5.56 -25.09 0.61
C ARG A 20 5.48 -26.12 1.74
N LEU A 21 4.42 -26.93 1.75
CA LEU A 21 4.19 -27.94 2.78
C LEU A 21 5.26 -29.03 2.76
N SER A 22 5.73 -29.46 1.58
CA SER A 22 6.82 -30.44 1.46
C SER A 22 8.14 -29.94 2.03
N LYS A 23 8.30 -28.61 2.16
CA LYS A 23 9.47 -27.97 2.79
C LYS A 23 9.23 -27.56 4.24
N ASN A 24 8.09 -27.91 4.83
CA ASN A 24 7.68 -27.53 6.20
C ASN A 24 7.72 -26.01 6.45
N ILE A 25 7.45 -25.20 5.42
CA ILE A 25 7.43 -23.74 5.53
C ILE A 25 6.01 -23.29 5.89
N SER A 26 5.85 -22.47 6.92
CA SER A 26 4.55 -21.91 7.30
C SER A 26 4.25 -20.61 6.53
N LEU A 27 2.97 -20.23 6.44
CA LEU A 27 2.59 -18.95 5.82
C LEU A 27 3.12 -17.75 6.63
N GLU A 28 3.23 -17.90 7.95
CA GLU A 28 3.81 -16.90 8.85
C GLU A 28 5.30 -16.67 8.53
N GLN A 29 6.03 -17.74 8.23
CA GLN A 29 7.44 -17.65 7.83
C GLN A 29 7.58 -16.91 6.50
N ILE A 30 6.79 -17.28 5.47
CA ILE A 30 6.80 -16.55 4.19
C ILE A 30 6.41 -15.09 4.38
N GLN A 31 5.41 -14.79 5.21
CA GLN A 31 5.05 -13.40 5.53
C GLN A 31 6.21 -12.65 6.20
N LYS A 32 6.93 -13.30 7.11
CA LYS A 32 8.08 -12.69 7.79
C LYS A 32 9.19 -12.34 6.80
N ASP A 33 9.47 -13.22 5.84
CA ASP A 33 10.57 -13.09 4.90
C ASP A 33 10.23 -12.13 3.75
N THR A 34 9.03 -12.25 3.19
CA THR A 34 8.60 -11.49 2.01
C THR A 34 7.84 -10.20 2.32
N LYS A 35 7.39 -10.03 3.57
CA LYS A 35 6.46 -8.97 4.02
C LYS A 35 5.08 -8.98 3.34
N ILE A 36 4.76 -10.04 2.61
CA ILE A 36 3.43 -10.25 2.02
C ILE A 36 2.49 -10.76 3.11
N ARG A 37 1.36 -10.07 3.30
CA ARG A 37 0.38 -10.46 4.32
C ARG A 37 -0.18 -11.86 4.07
N ILE A 38 -0.39 -12.66 5.12
CA ILE A 38 -0.91 -14.04 5.06
C ILE A 38 -2.19 -14.14 4.21
N LYS A 39 -3.09 -13.16 4.28
CA LYS A 39 -4.32 -13.16 3.47
C LYS A 39 -4.05 -13.21 1.96
N TYR A 40 -2.96 -12.63 1.48
CA TYR A 40 -2.60 -12.66 0.06
C TYR A 40 -1.81 -13.92 -0.29
N LEU A 41 -0.99 -14.43 0.63
CA LEU A 41 -0.36 -15.74 0.47
C LEU A 41 -1.41 -16.85 0.38
N SER A 42 -2.46 -16.76 1.20
CA SER A 42 -3.60 -17.68 1.17
C SER A 42 -4.37 -17.56 -0.15
N ALA A 43 -4.53 -16.34 -0.67
CA ALA A 43 -5.17 -16.09 -1.96
C ALA A 43 -4.36 -16.70 -3.13
N ILE A 44 -3.03 -16.64 -3.08
CA ILE A 44 -2.16 -17.34 -4.05
C ILE A 44 -2.39 -18.86 -3.97
N GLU A 45 -2.42 -19.43 -2.78
CA GLU A 45 -2.63 -20.87 -2.58
C GLU A 45 -4.03 -21.36 -2.96
N SER A 46 -5.04 -20.48 -2.96
CA SER A 46 -6.40 -20.79 -3.39
C SER A 46 -6.66 -20.46 -4.86
N GLY A 47 -5.71 -19.85 -5.57
CA GLY A 47 -5.90 -19.35 -6.93
C GLY A 47 -6.77 -18.09 -7.04
N SER A 48 -7.11 -17.45 -5.92
CA SER A 48 -7.98 -16.26 -5.84
C SER A 48 -7.20 -14.96 -6.05
N PHE A 49 -6.53 -14.84 -7.19
CA PHE A 49 -5.64 -13.71 -7.50
C PHE A 49 -6.37 -12.36 -7.53
N GLU A 50 -7.68 -12.34 -7.77
CA GLU A 50 -8.55 -11.15 -7.73
C GLU A 50 -8.59 -10.45 -6.36
N LEU A 51 -8.26 -11.17 -5.28
CA LEU A 51 -8.20 -10.60 -3.93
C LEU A 51 -6.92 -9.79 -3.66
N ILE A 52 -5.95 -9.86 -4.59
CA ILE A 52 -4.66 -9.16 -4.47
C ILE A 52 -4.81 -7.75 -5.04
N PRO A 53 -4.55 -6.70 -4.23
CA PRO A 53 -4.65 -5.32 -4.70
C PRO A 53 -3.50 -4.99 -5.66
N GLY A 54 -3.69 -3.99 -6.52
CA GLY A 54 -2.64 -3.54 -7.45
C GLY A 54 -2.55 -4.37 -8.74
N GLY A 55 -3.50 -5.29 -8.93
CA GLY A 55 -3.67 -6.04 -10.18
C GLY A 55 -2.43 -6.87 -10.54
N GLU A 56 -2.22 -7.03 -11.84
CA GLU A 56 -1.22 -7.93 -12.42
C GLU A 56 0.21 -7.69 -11.93
N VAL A 57 0.58 -6.43 -11.64
CA VAL A 57 1.93 -6.08 -11.15
C VAL A 57 2.19 -6.69 -9.78
N TYR A 58 1.21 -6.60 -8.88
CA TYR A 58 1.32 -7.12 -7.51
C TYR A 58 1.22 -8.64 -7.49
N ILE A 59 0.36 -9.22 -8.33
CA ILE A 59 0.25 -10.68 -8.46
C ILE A 59 1.60 -11.27 -8.87
N LYS A 60 2.23 -10.75 -9.94
CA LYS A 60 3.56 -11.19 -10.38
C LYS A 60 4.62 -11.01 -9.30
N GLY A 61 4.64 -9.86 -8.63
CA GLY A 61 5.59 -9.60 -7.54
C GLY A 61 5.42 -10.57 -6.37
N PHE A 62 4.19 -10.85 -5.96
CA PHE A 62 3.92 -11.77 -4.86
C PHE A 62 4.20 -13.22 -5.23
N LEU A 63 3.86 -13.62 -6.45
CA LEU A 63 4.12 -14.96 -6.97
C LEU A 63 5.62 -15.24 -7.05
N LYS A 64 6.40 -14.27 -7.54
CA LYS A 64 7.86 -14.31 -7.53
C LYS A 64 8.43 -14.50 -6.13
N ASN A 65 8.04 -13.63 -5.20
CA ASN A 65 8.53 -13.66 -3.82
C ASN A 65 8.12 -14.95 -3.10
N TYR A 66 6.91 -15.45 -3.35
CA TYR A 66 6.44 -16.72 -2.79
C TYR A 66 7.30 -17.87 -3.32
N ALA A 67 7.50 -17.96 -4.64
CA ALA A 67 8.31 -19.00 -5.26
C ALA A 67 9.74 -19.00 -4.69
N GLU A 68 10.37 -17.82 -4.59
CA GLU A 68 11.72 -17.67 -4.02
C GLU A 68 11.76 -18.06 -2.54
N ALA A 69 10.77 -17.67 -1.73
CA ALA A 69 10.69 -18.03 -0.31
C ALA A 69 10.51 -19.54 -0.08
N VAL A 70 9.82 -20.22 -1.00
CA VAL A 70 9.68 -21.68 -1.01
C VAL A 70 10.87 -22.34 -1.73
N GLY A 71 11.81 -21.58 -2.31
CA GLY A 71 12.97 -22.12 -3.03
C GLY A 71 12.59 -22.88 -4.30
N LEU A 72 11.63 -22.34 -5.06
CA LEU A 72 11.26 -22.73 -6.42
C LEU A 72 11.91 -21.76 -7.41
N ASP A 73 12.00 -22.17 -8.69
CA ASP A 73 12.38 -21.25 -9.75
C ASP A 73 11.23 -20.27 -10.03
N SER A 74 11.41 -19.01 -9.63
CA SER A 74 10.39 -17.97 -9.81
C SER A 74 10.12 -17.65 -11.28
N LYS A 75 11.08 -17.88 -12.18
CA LYS A 75 10.89 -17.65 -13.62
C LYS A 75 9.87 -18.64 -14.18
N ALA A 76 10.06 -19.94 -13.92
CA ALA A 76 9.14 -20.99 -14.37
C ALA A 76 7.72 -20.78 -13.83
N ILE A 77 7.57 -20.38 -12.56
CA ILE A 77 6.25 -20.10 -11.97
C ILE A 77 5.56 -18.91 -12.67
N LEU A 78 6.31 -17.84 -12.95
CA LEU A 78 5.76 -16.66 -13.62
C LEU A 78 5.39 -16.93 -15.08
N GLU A 79 6.18 -17.76 -15.77
CA GLU A 79 5.89 -18.22 -17.12
C GLU A 79 4.61 -19.04 -17.14
N ARG A 80 4.47 -20.00 -16.23
CA ARG A 80 3.24 -20.79 -16.13
C ARG A 80 2.01 -19.95 -15.81
N TYR A 81 2.14 -18.98 -14.90
CA TYR A 81 1.06 -18.03 -14.61
C TYR A 81 0.67 -17.23 -15.86
N LYS A 82 1.63 -16.80 -16.68
CA LYS A 82 1.36 -16.05 -17.92
C LYS A 82 0.60 -16.89 -18.95
N GLU A 83 0.95 -18.16 -19.10
CA GLU A 83 0.24 -19.11 -19.97
C GLU A 83 -1.22 -19.31 -19.54
N ILE A 84 -1.49 -19.32 -18.23
CA ILE A 84 -2.86 -19.41 -17.70
C ILE A 84 -3.65 -18.13 -17.98
N VAL A 85 -3.03 -16.95 -17.82
CA VAL A 85 -3.68 -15.65 -18.05
C VAL A 85 -4.00 -15.42 -19.53
N VAL A 86 -3.09 -15.84 -20.42
CA VAL A 86 -3.26 -15.76 -21.87
C VAL A 86 -3.27 -17.19 -22.40
N PRO A 87 -4.43 -17.88 -22.42
CA PRO A 87 -4.50 -19.18 -23.04
C PRO A 87 -4.10 -19.01 -24.51
N THR A 88 -2.90 -19.45 -24.86
CA THR A 88 -2.52 -19.62 -26.25
C THR A 88 -3.55 -20.55 -26.88
N PRO A 89 -4.10 -20.24 -28.07
CA PRO A 89 -4.86 -21.22 -28.82
C PRO A 89 -3.96 -22.44 -29.00
N THR A 90 -4.37 -23.57 -28.42
CA THR A 90 -3.74 -24.87 -28.60
C THR A 90 -3.57 -25.11 -30.10
N GLU A 91 -2.33 -25.35 -30.54
CA GLU A 91 -1.94 -25.59 -31.94
C GLU A 91 -2.44 -26.92 -32.53
N ASP A 92 -3.42 -27.57 -31.89
CA ASP A 92 -4.07 -28.77 -32.40
C ASP A 92 -5.44 -28.41 -32.98
N GLU A 93 -5.47 -27.66 -34.09
CA GLU A 93 -6.53 -27.67 -35.12
C GLU A 93 -6.34 -26.50 -36.13
N PHE A 94 -5.29 -26.55 -36.96
CA PHE A 94 -5.40 -25.98 -38.32
C PHE A 94 -4.44 -26.67 -39.29
N SER A 95 -4.90 -27.79 -39.85
CA SER A 95 -4.38 -28.28 -41.12
C SER A 95 -4.93 -27.38 -42.24
N GLY A 96 -4.07 -26.64 -42.95
CA GLY A 96 -4.52 -25.85 -44.09
C GLY A 96 -3.48 -24.94 -44.75
N GLN A 97 -2.61 -25.54 -45.57
CA GLN A 97 -1.98 -25.03 -46.81
C GLN A 97 -1.26 -23.66 -46.86
N ILE A 98 0.07 -23.75 -47.17
CA ILE A 98 0.86 -23.05 -48.22
C ILE A 98 0.62 -21.52 -48.32
N LEU A 99 1.61 -20.65 -48.09
CA LEU A 99 2.62 -20.27 -49.10
C LEU A 99 3.94 -19.83 -48.44
N GLU A 100 5.02 -20.44 -48.90
CA GLU A 100 6.39 -20.00 -48.73
C GLU A 100 6.57 -18.61 -49.36
N ASP A 101 7.06 -17.65 -48.59
CA ASP A 101 7.75 -16.48 -49.14
C ASP A 101 9.09 -16.32 -48.41
N GLU A 102 10.14 -16.69 -49.14
CA GLU A 102 11.52 -16.43 -48.76
C GLU A 102 11.81 -14.93 -48.77
N SER A 103 12.38 -14.43 -47.67
CA SER A 103 13.19 -13.22 -47.74
C SER A 103 14.22 -13.20 -46.60
N PRO A 104 15.53 -13.21 -46.90
CA PRO A 104 16.58 -13.40 -45.91
C PRO A 104 16.96 -12.06 -45.26
N ARG A 105 16.89 -12.00 -43.92
CA ARG A 105 17.65 -11.02 -43.13
C ARG A 105 18.43 -11.72 -42.03
N GLN A 106 19.60 -12.21 -42.43
CA GLN A 106 20.73 -12.33 -41.53
C GLN A 106 21.12 -10.91 -41.09
N HIS A 107 20.90 -10.57 -39.81
CA HIS A 107 21.77 -9.64 -39.12
C HIS A 107 21.63 -9.79 -37.59
N LEU A 108 22.62 -10.48 -37.01
CA LEU A 108 23.28 -10.12 -35.76
C LEU A 108 22.38 -9.80 -34.55
N PHE A 109 21.87 -10.84 -33.90
CA PHE A 109 21.91 -10.87 -32.44
C PHE A 109 22.60 -12.16 -32.01
N GLU A 110 23.90 -12.02 -31.79
CA GLU A 110 24.72 -12.99 -31.11
C GLU A 110 24.14 -13.20 -29.70
N GLU A 111 23.51 -14.34 -29.49
CA GLU A 111 23.02 -14.77 -28.19
C GLU A 111 24.20 -14.93 -27.22
N LYS A 112 24.56 -13.84 -26.55
CA LYS A 112 25.43 -13.89 -25.38
C LYS A 112 24.63 -14.52 -24.24
N LYS A 113 24.81 -15.83 -24.03
CA LYS A 113 24.48 -16.48 -22.75
C LYS A 113 25.24 -15.74 -21.64
N PRO A 114 24.57 -15.12 -20.66
CA PRO A 114 25.26 -14.82 -19.42
C PRO A 114 25.39 -16.16 -18.68
N GLU A 115 26.57 -16.76 -18.73
CA GLU A 115 27.00 -17.72 -17.73
C GLU A 115 27.08 -17.00 -16.38
N PHE A 116 25.92 -16.83 -15.72
CA PHE A 116 25.85 -16.30 -14.39
C PHE A 116 25.95 -17.47 -13.40
N ILE A 117 27.18 -17.91 -13.17
CA ILE A 117 27.54 -18.77 -12.05
C ILE A 117 27.36 -17.94 -10.77
N PHE A 118 26.15 -17.97 -10.19
CA PHE A 118 25.90 -17.36 -8.89
C PHE A 118 26.23 -18.37 -7.79
N ARG A 119 27.49 -18.35 -7.32
CA ARG A 119 27.89 -18.97 -6.05
C ARG A 119 27.47 -18.05 -4.90
N PRO A 120 26.75 -18.52 -3.86
CA PRO A 120 26.45 -17.70 -2.70
C PRO A 120 27.73 -17.48 -1.88
N ARG A 121 28.21 -16.24 -1.77
CA ARG A 121 29.38 -15.89 -0.95
C ARG A 121 28.95 -15.21 0.35
N LEU A 122 28.96 -16.00 1.42
CA LEU A 122 28.83 -15.62 2.84
C LEU A 122 29.96 -14.65 3.25
N LYS A 123 29.80 -13.34 3.05
CA LYS A 123 30.82 -12.36 3.46
C LYS A 123 30.27 -11.09 4.12
N ASN A 124 29.19 -11.20 4.90
CA ASN A 124 28.68 -10.07 5.70
C ASN A 124 28.67 -10.28 7.23
N PHE A 125 29.07 -11.45 7.74
CA PHE A 125 29.11 -11.69 9.21
C PHE A 125 30.21 -10.89 9.92
N SER A 126 31.32 -10.57 9.25
CA SER A 126 32.42 -9.79 9.84
C SER A 126 32.03 -8.34 10.17
N PHE A 127 31.13 -7.74 9.39
CA PHE A 127 30.65 -6.38 9.63
C PHE A 127 29.65 -6.32 10.79
N ILE A 128 28.83 -7.37 10.95
CA ILE A 128 27.86 -7.47 12.04
C ILE A 128 28.58 -7.62 13.39
N LEU A 129 29.65 -8.43 13.45
CA LEU A 129 30.43 -8.60 14.68
C LEU A 129 31.18 -7.32 15.09
N ALA A 130 31.73 -6.58 14.12
CA ALA A 130 32.39 -5.29 14.36
C ALA A 130 31.40 -4.22 14.85
N ALA A 131 30.20 -4.16 14.26
CA ALA A 131 29.15 -3.22 14.67
C ALA A 131 28.63 -3.51 16.10
N ILE A 132 28.48 -4.79 16.47
CA ILE A 132 28.08 -5.19 17.83
C ILE A 132 29.15 -4.79 18.86
N LEU A 133 30.44 -4.95 18.55
CA LEU A 133 31.51 -4.53 19.44
C LEU A 133 31.55 -3.00 19.64
N ILE A 134 31.36 -2.24 18.56
CA ILE A 134 31.30 -0.76 18.65
C ILE A 134 30.09 -0.33 19.48
N LEU A 135 28.94 -0.96 19.31
CA LEU A 135 27.73 -0.67 20.07
C LEU A 135 27.89 -1.03 21.56
N ALA A 136 28.54 -2.15 21.88
CA ALA A 136 28.83 -2.54 23.27
C ALA A 136 29.77 -1.54 23.96
N VAL A 137 30.79 -1.03 23.26
CA VAL A 137 31.69 0.02 23.79
C VAL A 137 30.94 1.33 24.02
N LEU A 138 30.06 1.74 23.09
CA LEU A 138 29.24 2.95 23.25
C LEU A 138 28.28 2.86 24.46
N ILE A 139 27.65 1.70 24.67
CA ILE A 139 26.76 1.47 25.84
C ILE A 139 27.56 1.52 27.14
N GLY A 140 28.78 0.95 27.16
CA GLY A 140 29.68 1.02 28.31
C GLY A 140 30.04 2.47 28.71
N VAL A 141 30.35 3.33 27.75
CA VAL A 141 30.72 4.74 28.00
C VAL A 141 29.53 5.56 28.50
N VAL A 142 28.32 5.35 27.94
CA VAL A 142 27.10 6.04 28.39
C VAL A 142 26.67 5.60 29.80
N SER A 143 26.83 4.32 30.13
CA SER A 143 26.51 3.80 31.47
C SER A 143 27.41 4.37 32.57
N SER A 144 28.64 4.77 32.24
CA SER A 144 29.58 5.38 33.20
C SER A 144 29.28 6.87 33.49
N PHE A 145 28.45 7.53 32.67
CA PHE A 145 28.16 8.97 32.81
C PHE A 145 26.82 9.27 33.48
N ILE A 146 25.90 8.30 33.57
CA ILE A 146 24.56 8.45 34.20
C ILE A 146 24.59 8.24 35.72
N ILE A 147 25.72 7.79 36.29
CA ILE A 147 25.87 7.55 37.74
C ILE A 147 26.25 8.81 38.55
N SER A 148 26.66 9.93 37.93
CA SER A 148 27.23 11.07 38.66
C SER A 148 26.34 12.31 38.86
N THR A 149 25.04 12.28 38.59
CA THR A 149 24.14 13.39 38.97
C THR A 149 22.79 12.89 39.47
N GLN A 150 22.71 12.62 40.78
CA GLN A 150 21.44 12.56 41.50
C GLN A 150 21.30 13.79 42.38
N THR A 151 20.35 14.66 42.07
CA THR A 151 19.74 15.59 43.03
C THR A 151 18.32 15.08 43.28
N PRO A 152 17.94 14.71 44.52
CA PRO A 152 16.58 14.30 44.84
C PRO A 152 15.65 15.51 44.85
N VAL A 153 14.56 15.49 44.07
CA VAL A 153 13.46 16.44 44.23
C VAL A 153 12.26 15.67 44.78
N GLU A 154 11.91 16.04 46.00
CA GLU A 154 10.82 15.56 46.83
C GLU A 154 9.44 15.89 46.21
N PRO A 155 8.44 14.99 46.29
CA PRO A 155 7.12 15.22 45.73
C PRO A 155 6.20 15.95 46.73
N ALA A 156 5.84 17.21 46.44
CA ALA A 156 4.75 17.90 47.13
C ALA A 156 3.42 17.71 46.37
N SER A 157 2.42 17.23 47.10
CA SER A 157 1.03 16.98 46.68
C SER A 157 0.24 18.26 46.34
N PRO A 158 -0.93 18.15 45.68
CA PRO A 158 -1.68 19.26 45.07
C PRO A 158 -2.79 19.84 45.99
N THR A 159 -3.09 21.13 45.82
CA THR A 159 -4.33 21.76 46.28
C THR A 159 -4.72 22.92 45.33
N PRO A 160 -6.02 23.25 45.16
CA PRO A 160 -6.60 23.92 43.98
C PRO A 160 -6.85 25.44 44.19
N THR A 161 -7.63 26.04 43.27
CA THR A 161 -8.45 27.27 43.46
C THR A 161 -7.65 28.57 43.28
N ASN A 162 -8.02 29.62 42.53
CA ASN A 162 -9.18 30.01 41.70
C ASN A 162 -8.74 31.15 40.76
N SER A 163 -9.58 31.40 39.74
CA SER A 163 -10.02 32.70 39.18
C SER A 163 -9.09 33.93 39.32
N ASP A 164 -8.80 34.63 38.22
CA ASP A 164 -9.73 35.59 37.62
C ASP A 164 -9.21 36.19 36.30
N THR A 165 -10.14 36.31 35.35
CA THR A 165 -10.38 37.42 34.41
C THR A 165 -9.21 38.13 33.69
N THR A 166 -9.25 38.11 32.35
CA THR A 166 -9.49 39.31 31.51
C THR A 166 -9.97 38.88 30.12
N VAL A 167 -11.27 39.06 29.88
CA VAL A 167 -11.87 39.17 28.56
C VAL A 167 -11.79 40.64 28.19
N GLU A 168 -11.12 40.96 27.09
CA GLU A 168 -11.22 42.27 26.45
C GLU A 168 -11.69 42.05 25.01
N THR A 169 -12.96 42.39 24.80
CA THR A 169 -13.62 42.55 23.51
C THR A 169 -13.61 44.02 23.15
N GLU A 170 -13.08 44.38 21.98
CA GLU A 170 -13.57 45.54 21.23
C GLU A 170 -13.89 45.15 19.78
N PRO A 171 -14.89 45.81 19.16
CA PRO A 171 -15.66 45.29 18.04
C PRO A 171 -15.12 45.78 16.69
N VAL A 172 -15.15 44.93 15.67
CA VAL A 172 -15.12 45.39 14.28
C VAL A 172 -16.27 44.76 13.51
N GLN A 173 -17.04 45.65 12.91
CA GLN A 173 -18.29 45.49 12.17
C GLN A 173 -18.16 44.56 10.95
N ALA A 174 -19.29 43.98 10.56
CA ALA A 174 -19.58 43.33 9.28
C ALA A 174 -20.88 43.93 8.71
N PRO A 175 -21.38 43.61 7.49
CA PRO A 175 -20.82 43.09 6.22
C PRO A 175 -21.36 43.95 5.01
N PRO A 176 -21.35 43.57 3.70
CA PRO A 176 -20.95 42.32 3.05
C PRO A 176 -20.06 42.46 1.79
N GLU A 177 -19.15 41.51 1.58
CA GLU A 177 -18.78 41.10 0.22
C GLU A 177 -19.40 39.74 -0.09
N GLU A 178 -20.20 39.78 -1.13
CA GLU A 178 -20.91 38.75 -1.84
C GLU A 178 -19.96 37.62 -2.27
N ASN A 179 -19.87 36.54 -1.49
CA ASN A 179 -19.41 35.27 -2.01
C ASN A 179 -20.62 34.34 -2.09
N LYS A 180 -21.02 34.01 -3.32
CA LYS A 180 -22.11 33.11 -3.64
C LYS A 180 -21.98 31.85 -2.78
N GLU A 181 -22.88 31.69 -1.83
CA GLU A 181 -23.13 30.41 -1.18
C GLU A 181 -23.64 29.46 -2.26
N ASN A 182 -22.73 28.77 -2.94
CA ASN A 182 -23.07 27.55 -3.63
C ASN A 182 -23.34 26.54 -2.50
N THR A 183 -24.60 26.42 -2.09
CA THR A 183 -25.05 25.55 -1.01
C THR A 183 -24.84 24.10 -1.41
N SER A 184 -23.61 23.62 -1.30
CA SER A 184 -23.31 22.22 -1.57
C SER A 184 -23.87 21.35 -0.45
N VAL A 185 -24.83 20.49 -0.79
CA VAL A 185 -25.42 19.56 0.18
C VAL A 185 -24.63 18.25 0.15
N ILE A 186 -24.14 17.82 1.31
CA ILE A 186 -23.33 16.60 1.46
C ILE A 186 -24.09 15.60 2.31
N HIS A 187 -24.38 14.43 1.73
CA HIS A 187 -25.06 13.31 2.37
C HIS A 187 -24.08 12.16 2.62
N LEU A 188 -24.02 11.67 3.86
CA LEU A 188 -23.34 10.41 4.18
C LEU A 188 -24.28 9.25 3.80
N VAL A 189 -23.87 8.41 2.86
CA VAL A 189 -24.66 7.25 2.38
C VAL A 189 -24.28 5.98 3.14
N GLU A 190 -22.99 5.77 3.38
CA GLU A 190 -22.46 4.54 3.96
C GLU A 190 -21.22 4.82 4.80
N ASP A 191 -21.12 4.19 5.97
CA ASP A 191 -19.87 4.07 6.75
C ASP A 191 -19.84 2.70 7.43
N ASP A 192 -19.07 1.77 6.86
CA ASP A 192 -18.83 0.43 7.40
C ASP A 192 -17.54 0.34 8.25
N GLY A 193 -16.85 1.48 8.44
CA GLY A 193 -15.57 1.56 9.12
C GLY A 193 -14.35 1.19 8.26
N ARG A 194 -14.49 0.85 6.98
CA ARG A 194 -13.39 0.77 6.01
C ARG A 194 -13.66 1.62 4.78
N LYS A 195 -14.91 1.71 4.36
CA LYS A 195 -15.41 2.50 3.25
C LYS A 195 -16.39 3.52 3.79
N ILE A 196 -16.21 4.77 3.35
CA ILE A 196 -17.10 5.89 3.68
C ILE A 196 -17.56 6.48 2.36
N VAL A 197 -18.87 6.53 2.15
CA VAL A 197 -19.48 7.00 0.91
C VAL A 197 -20.26 8.28 1.16
N TYR A 198 -19.88 9.34 0.45
CA TYR A 198 -20.63 10.60 0.41
C TYR A 198 -21.24 10.82 -0.96
N THR A 199 -22.40 11.46 -0.95
CA THR A 199 -23.03 12.04 -2.15
C THR A 199 -23.06 13.55 -2.00
N VAL A 200 -22.70 14.26 -3.07
CA VAL A 200 -22.60 15.73 -3.08
C VAL A 200 -23.49 16.31 -4.16
N GLU A 201 -24.34 17.26 -3.78
CA GLU A 201 -25.14 18.09 -4.68
C GLU A 201 -24.38 19.40 -4.94
N ALA A 202 -23.52 19.41 -5.95
CA ALA A 202 -22.73 20.57 -6.37
C ALA A 202 -22.23 20.38 -7.81
N ASP A 203 -21.84 21.47 -8.48
CA ASP A 203 -21.32 21.41 -9.85
C ASP A 203 -20.02 20.59 -9.95
N ILE A 204 -19.15 20.72 -8.95
CA ILE A 204 -17.83 20.08 -8.86
C ILE A 204 -17.63 19.55 -7.44
N ILE A 205 -17.02 18.37 -7.34
CA ILE A 205 -16.50 17.84 -6.08
C ILE A 205 -15.13 18.49 -5.84
N ASN A 206 -14.96 19.25 -4.77
CA ASN A 206 -13.69 19.82 -4.32
C ASN A 206 -13.31 19.19 -2.98
N VAL A 207 -12.13 18.56 -2.92
CA VAL A 207 -11.60 17.98 -1.68
C VAL A 207 -10.25 18.57 -1.37
N ARG A 208 -10.16 19.24 -0.22
CA ARG A 208 -8.90 19.59 0.43
C ARG A 208 -8.54 18.51 1.43
N PHE A 209 -7.33 17.98 1.30
CA PHE A 209 -6.76 16.97 2.17
C PHE A 209 -5.49 17.50 2.79
N GLU A 210 -5.41 17.45 4.11
CA GLU A 210 -4.29 17.96 4.89
C GLU A 210 -3.80 16.88 5.85
N VAL A 211 -2.48 16.72 5.94
CA VAL A 211 -1.86 15.83 6.93
C VAL A 211 -1.42 16.68 8.11
N GLU A 212 -2.11 16.55 9.24
CA GLU A 212 -1.80 17.35 10.44
C GLU A 212 -0.52 16.87 11.11
N ARG A 213 -0.29 15.54 11.12
CA ARG A 213 0.78 14.88 11.86
C ARG A 213 1.30 13.65 11.10
N ASP A 214 2.54 13.25 11.36
CA ASP A 214 3.18 12.08 10.76
C ASP A 214 3.11 12.04 9.22
N ARG A 215 3.42 10.88 8.62
CA ARG A 215 3.25 10.63 7.19
C ARG A 215 1.95 9.88 6.93
N CYS A 216 1.25 10.23 5.84
CA CYS A 216 0.08 9.50 5.38
C CYS A 216 0.28 9.05 3.93
N TRP A 217 0.20 7.75 3.67
CA TRP A 217 0.10 7.24 2.30
C TRP A 217 -1.32 7.48 1.78
N ILE A 218 -1.43 7.98 0.56
CA ILE A 218 -2.70 8.23 -0.10
C ILE A 218 -2.69 7.73 -1.54
N ARG A 219 -3.87 7.34 -2.04
CA ARG A 219 -4.13 7.08 -3.46
C ARG A 219 -5.43 7.76 -3.85
N VAL A 220 -5.38 8.60 -4.89
CA VAL A 220 -6.53 9.38 -5.37
C VAL A 220 -6.87 8.95 -6.79
N LYS A 221 -8.13 8.60 -7.01
CA LYS A 221 -8.70 8.40 -8.33
C LYS A 221 -9.77 9.44 -8.61
N LYS A 222 -9.63 10.14 -9.73
CA LYS A 222 -10.61 11.09 -10.25
C LYS A 222 -11.34 10.42 -11.41
N ASP A 223 -12.66 10.34 -11.30
CA ASP A 223 -13.52 9.75 -12.33
C ASP A 223 -13.05 8.34 -12.76
N GLY A 224 -12.56 7.55 -11.79
CA GLY A 224 -12.02 6.20 -11.99
C GLY A 224 -10.53 6.11 -12.39
N ILE A 225 -9.93 7.21 -12.85
CA ILE A 225 -8.54 7.28 -13.32
C ILE A 225 -7.61 7.66 -12.17
N LEU A 226 -6.45 7.00 -12.07
CA LEU A 226 -5.45 7.30 -11.03
C LEU A 226 -4.83 8.68 -11.27
N GLU A 227 -5.04 9.60 -10.33
CA GLU A 227 -4.52 10.98 -10.38
C GLU A 227 -3.25 11.12 -9.51
N PHE A 228 -3.25 10.48 -8.34
CA PHE A 228 -2.14 10.57 -7.40
C PHE A 228 -1.95 9.28 -6.62
N GLU A 229 -0.70 8.89 -6.39
CA GLU A 229 -0.33 7.86 -5.45
C GLU A 229 1.01 8.22 -4.80
N GLY A 230 1.05 8.25 -3.47
CA GLY A 230 2.27 8.67 -2.78
C GLY A 230 2.07 8.85 -1.29
N HIS A 231 3.07 9.44 -0.65
CA HIS A 231 2.98 9.85 0.75
C HIS A 231 2.90 11.37 0.82
N LEU A 232 2.10 11.86 1.76
CA LEU A 232 2.16 13.23 2.21
C LEU A 232 2.77 13.28 3.61
N GLY A 233 3.65 14.24 3.83
CA GLY A 233 4.28 14.52 5.13
C GLY A 233 3.43 15.45 6.01
N SER A 234 3.84 15.59 7.27
CA SER A 234 3.18 16.48 8.23
C SER A 234 3.18 17.93 7.74
N GLY A 235 2.03 18.59 7.79
CA GLY A 235 1.80 19.94 7.30
C GLY A 235 1.55 20.04 5.79
N GLU A 236 1.68 18.95 5.04
CA GLU A 236 1.39 18.98 3.60
C GLU A 236 -0.12 18.92 3.36
N SER A 237 -0.58 19.68 2.37
CA SER A 237 -1.95 19.64 1.89
C SER A 237 -2.02 19.54 0.37
N LYS A 238 -3.08 18.92 -0.13
CA LYS A 238 -3.43 18.84 -1.54
C LYS A 238 -4.91 19.07 -1.74
N VAL A 239 -5.25 19.58 -2.91
CA VAL A 239 -6.64 19.80 -3.33
C VAL A 239 -6.88 19.03 -4.62
N TRP A 240 -8.01 18.33 -4.70
CA TRP A 240 -8.46 17.67 -5.92
C TRP A 240 -9.88 18.10 -6.27
N GLU A 241 -10.13 18.16 -7.57
CA GLU A 241 -11.43 18.49 -8.13
C GLU A 241 -11.89 17.41 -9.09
N ALA A 242 -13.15 16.97 -8.99
CA ALA A 242 -13.74 15.95 -9.87
C ALA A 242 -15.14 16.36 -10.33
N LYS A 243 -15.52 15.90 -11.54
CA LYS A 243 -16.85 16.18 -12.09
C LYS A 243 -17.86 15.13 -11.65
N ASP A 244 -17.50 13.84 -11.66
CA ASP A 244 -18.49 12.78 -11.44
C ASP A 244 -18.20 11.99 -10.16
N SER A 245 -16.93 11.64 -9.92
CA SER A 245 -16.54 10.92 -8.70
C SER A 245 -15.09 11.17 -8.29
N LEU A 246 -14.85 11.13 -6.97
CA LEU A 246 -13.51 11.16 -6.40
C LEU A 246 -13.38 10.04 -5.38
N THR A 247 -12.38 9.17 -5.55
CA THR A 247 -12.05 8.11 -4.59
C THR A 247 -10.68 8.36 -3.99
N ILE A 248 -10.62 8.48 -2.66
CA ILE A 248 -9.39 8.69 -1.91
C ILE A 248 -9.19 7.53 -0.95
N ARG A 249 -8.13 6.76 -1.15
CA ARG A 249 -7.68 5.79 -0.15
C ARG A 249 -6.69 6.44 0.80
N VAL A 250 -6.99 6.39 2.08
CA VAL A 250 -6.23 7.01 3.17
C VAL A 250 -5.57 5.93 4.02
N GLY A 251 -4.26 5.89 4.05
CA GLY A 251 -3.49 4.88 4.79
C GLY A 251 -3.51 5.07 6.30
N ASN A 252 -3.48 6.31 6.77
CA ASN A 252 -3.45 6.67 8.19
C ASN A 252 -4.50 7.77 8.49
N PRO A 253 -5.78 7.41 8.70
CA PRO A 253 -6.86 8.39 8.90
C PRO A 253 -6.76 9.29 10.14
N PRO A 254 -6.25 8.83 11.31
CA PRO A 254 -6.19 9.66 12.51
C PRO A 254 -5.29 10.90 12.43
N VAL A 255 -4.50 11.02 11.37
CA VAL A 255 -3.52 12.10 11.22
C VAL A 255 -3.86 13.07 10.10
N VAL A 256 -5.06 12.97 9.52
CA VAL A 256 -5.46 13.78 8.38
C VAL A 256 -6.77 14.51 8.64
N ARG A 257 -6.88 15.69 8.06
CA ARG A 257 -8.10 16.48 7.98
C ARG A 257 -8.57 16.50 6.54
N VAL A 258 -9.86 16.23 6.34
CA VAL A 258 -10.47 16.23 5.00
C VAL A 258 -11.64 17.19 4.98
N ASN A 259 -11.59 18.15 4.07
CA ASN A 259 -12.65 19.10 3.81
C ASN A 259 -13.22 18.83 2.41
N LEU A 260 -14.51 18.51 2.37
CA LEU A 260 -15.29 18.24 1.16
C LEU A 260 -16.24 19.43 0.94
N ASN A 261 -16.05 20.16 -0.16
CA ASN A 261 -16.84 21.34 -0.55
C ASN A 261 -17.09 22.33 0.61
N GLY A 262 -16.05 22.62 1.40
CA GLY A 262 -16.13 23.55 2.54
C GLY A 262 -16.49 22.88 3.88
N LYS A 263 -17.02 21.65 3.87
CA LYS A 263 -17.41 20.91 5.08
C LYS A 263 -16.37 19.86 5.48
N GLU A 264 -15.94 19.89 6.72
CA GLU A 264 -15.06 18.85 7.27
C GLU A 264 -15.80 17.51 7.42
N VAL A 265 -15.16 16.43 6.98
CA VAL A 265 -15.68 15.05 7.09
C VAL A 265 -14.82 14.21 8.02
N ASN A 266 -15.46 13.43 8.89
CA ASN A 266 -14.75 12.62 9.89
C ASN A 266 -14.50 11.19 9.37
N LEU A 267 -13.23 10.84 9.17
CA LEU A 267 -12.82 9.51 8.71
C LEU A 267 -12.65 8.47 9.83
N THR A 268 -12.71 8.90 11.09
CA THR A 268 -12.33 8.11 12.27
C THR A 268 -13.51 7.65 13.12
N ALA A 269 -14.75 7.97 12.73
CA ALA A 269 -15.96 7.65 13.49
C ALA A 269 -16.10 6.16 13.84
N LYS A 270 -15.78 5.26 12.89
CA LYS A 270 -15.74 3.80 13.09
C LYS A 270 -14.34 3.29 12.77
N ASN A 271 -13.80 2.30 13.48
CA ASN A 271 -12.48 1.69 13.18
C ASN A 271 -11.36 2.72 12.87
N PRO A 272 -11.02 3.61 13.83
CA PRO A 272 -10.21 4.81 13.57
C PRO A 272 -8.81 4.51 13.02
N THR A 273 -8.20 3.39 13.40
CA THR A 273 -6.81 3.04 13.04
C THR A 273 -6.69 2.29 11.71
N LYS A 274 -7.80 1.96 11.06
CA LYS A 274 -7.78 1.22 9.78
C LYS A 274 -7.79 2.20 8.62
N ALA A 275 -7.01 1.88 7.58
CA ALA A 275 -7.06 2.59 6.31
C ALA A 275 -8.50 2.68 5.79
N LYS A 276 -8.80 3.80 5.12
CA LYS A 276 -10.15 4.15 4.65
C LYS A 276 -10.19 4.33 3.15
N ASP A 277 -11.27 3.88 2.53
CA ASP A 277 -11.65 4.26 1.18
C ASP A 277 -12.78 5.31 1.30
N LEU A 278 -12.44 6.58 1.05
CA LEU A 278 -13.40 7.67 0.95
C LEU A 278 -13.88 7.76 -0.50
N VAL A 279 -15.16 7.47 -0.74
CA VAL A 279 -15.78 7.51 -2.06
C VAL A 279 -16.77 8.66 -2.08
N ILE A 280 -16.61 9.58 -3.02
CA ILE A 280 -17.48 10.74 -3.17
C ILE A 280 -18.08 10.69 -4.57
N MET A 281 -19.40 10.69 -4.63
CA MET A 281 -20.17 10.66 -5.87
C MET A 281 -20.92 11.98 -6.00
N ARG A 282 -20.87 12.60 -7.18
CA ARG A 282 -21.74 13.74 -7.47
C ARG A 282 -23.15 13.22 -7.73
N LYS A 283 -24.15 13.83 -7.09
CA LYS A 283 -25.55 13.62 -7.45
C LYS A 283 -25.86 14.52 -8.64
N GLN A 284 -26.35 13.92 -9.71
CA GLN A 284 -26.86 14.65 -10.87
C GLN A 284 -28.24 15.25 -10.58
#